data_AF-K5UGC0-F1
#
_entry.id   AF-K5UGC0-F1
#
_cell.length_a   1.000
_cell.length_b   1.000
_cell.length_c   1.000
_cell.angle_alpha   90.00
_cell.angle_beta   90.00
_cell.angle_gamma   90.00
#
_symmetry.space_group_name_H-M   'P 1'
#
loop_
_entity.id
_entity.type
_entity.pdbx_description
1 polymer ?
#
loop_
_entity_poly.entity_id
_entity_poly.type
_entity_poly.pdbx_seq_one_letter_code
_entity_poly.pdbx_strand_id
1 'polypeptide(L)'
;RSGISGWLHQEYRELELLNEVTRLQYHRKIPTSVGGVTRKQVIYTYRQWMEDDFVPNSMPKHIRWSKEQPWPSYEPDNDEGWRIVTNKSSKKNSYQ
;
A
#
# COMPACT_ATOMS: atom_id res chain seq x y z
N ARG A 1 -8.02 14.37 20.20
CA ARG A 1 -7.59 14.02 18.82
C ARG A 1 -6.27 13.26 18.94
N SER A 2 -6.30 11.93 18.85
CA SER A 2 -5.12 11.08 19.10
C SER A 2 -4.31 10.90 17.81
N GLY A 3 -3.10 11.46 17.78
CA GLY A 3 -2.28 11.62 16.56
C GLY A 3 -1.46 10.40 16.12
N ILE A 4 -1.76 9.19 16.61
CA ILE A 4 -0.97 7.98 16.30
C ILE A 4 -1.88 6.80 15.89
N SER A 5 -3.13 6.74 16.39
CA SER A 5 -3.99 5.57 16.21
C SER A 5 -4.44 5.37 14.76
N GLY A 6 -4.75 6.44 14.03
CA GLY A 6 -5.27 6.32 12.66
C GLY A 6 -4.27 5.71 11.67
N TRP A 7 -3.03 6.20 11.68
CA TRP A 7 -1.98 5.70 10.80
C TRP A 7 -1.58 4.26 11.17
N LEU A 8 -1.49 3.97 12.47
CA LEU A 8 -1.18 2.62 12.94
C LEU A 8 -2.28 1.61 12.57
N HIS A 9 -3.56 1.98 12.72
CA HIS A 9 -4.66 1.12 12.27
C HIS A 9 -4.60 0.86 10.76
N GLN A 10 -4.25 1.88 9.96
CA GLN A 10 -4.08 1.72 8.53
C GLN A 10 -2.92 0.78 8.19
N GLU A 11 -1.78 0.89 8.89
CA GLU A 11 -0.65 -0.01 8.73
C GLU A 11 -1.04 -1.47 9.03
N TYR A 12 -1.76 -1.72 10.13
CA TYR A 12 -2.25 -3.07 10.44
C TYR A 12 -3.24 -3.59 9.40
N ARG A 13 -4.15 -2.75 8.93
CA ARG A 13 -5.09 -3.09 7.84
C ARG A 13 -4.35 -3.54 6.58
N GLU A 14 -3.31 -2.81 6.21
CA GLU A 14 -2.47 -3.13 5.05
C GLU A 14 -1.74 -4.46 5.22
N LEU A 15 -1.19 -4.74 6.40
CA LEU A 15 -0.55 -6.01 6.72
C LEU A 15 -1.51 -7.20 6.65
N GLU A 16 -2.74 -7.05 7.18
CA GLU A 16 -3.75 -8.10 7.10
C GLU A 16 -4.17 -8.39 5.65
N LEU A 17 -4.31 -7.35 4.81
CA LEU A 17 -4.57 -7.56 3.38
C LEU A 17 -3.41 -8.28 2.68
N LEU A 18 -2.16 -7.92 2.99
CA LEU A 18 -1.00 -8.62 2.42
C LEU A 18 -0.95 -10.08 2.86
N ASN A 19 -1.25 -10.38 4.13
CA ASN A 19 -1.32 -11.76 4.61
C ASN A 19 -2.38 -12.58 3.85
N GLU A 20 -3.53 -11.98 3.58
CA GLU A 20 -4.60 -12.60 2.79
C GLU A 20 -4.17 -12.85 1.34
N VAL A 21 -3.50 -11.89 0.72
CA VAL A 21 -2.89 -12.05 -0.61
C VAL A 21 -1.91 -13.22 -0.60
N THR A 22 -0.99 -13.26 0.37
CA THR A 22 -0.01 -14.36 0.50
C THR A 22 -0.69 -15.72 0.68
N ARG A 23 -1.74 -15.79 1.51
CA ARG A 23 -2.52 -17.02 1.71
C ARG A 23 -3.18 -17.48 0.40
N LEU A 24 -3.82 -16.58 -0.33
CA LEU A 24 -4.48 -16.90 -1.60
C LEU A 24 -3.47 -17.30 -2.67
N GLN A 25 -2.30 -16.65 -2.71
CA GLN A 25 -1.21 -16.99 -3.62
C GLN A 25 -0.65 -18.38 -3.32
N TYR A 26 -0.44 -18.71 -2.05
CA TYR A 26 -0.03 -20.06 -1.62
C TYR A 26 -1.02 -21.13 -2.09
N HIS A 27 -2.32 -20.85 -1.97
CA HIS A 27 -3.39 -21.74 -2.46
C HIS A 27 -3.64 -21.66 -3.98
N ARG A 28 -2.90 -20.83 -4.72
CA ARG A 28 -3.10 -20.57 -6.16
C ARG A 28 -4.53 -20.13 -6.51
N LYS A 29 -5.19 -19.41 -5.60
CA LYS A 29 -6.55 -18.88 -5.75
C LYS A 29 -6.58 -17.40 -6.14
N ILE A 30 -5.41 -16.81 -6.36
CA ILE A 30 -5.29 -15.39 -6.73
C ILE A 30 -5.13 -15.26 -8.25
N PRO A 31 -5.83 -14.33 -8.91
CA PRO A 31 -5.60 -14.05 -10.32
C PRO A 31 -4.21 -13.48 -10.57
N THR A 32 -3.68 -13.70 -11.78
CA THR A 32 -2.39 -13.11 -12.21
C THR A 32 -2.43 -11.58 -12.34
N SER A 33 -3.63 -10.98 -12.36
CA SER A 33 -3.81 -9.53 -12.38
C SER A 33 -3.53 -8.86 -11.02
N VAL A 34 -3.51 -9.63 -9.93
CA VAL A 34 -3.20 -9.11 -8.59
C VAL A 34 -1.72 -9.23 -8.32
N GLY A 35 -1.07 -8.08 -8.08
CA GLY A 35 0.37 -8.00 -7.88
C GLY A 35 0.89 -6.57 -7.91
N GLY A 36 2.21 -6.42 -7.84
CA GLY A 36 2.86 -5.13 -7.84
C GLY A 36 4.30 -5.21 -7.32
N VAL A 37 5.07 -4.18 -7.59
CA VAL A 37 6.43 -4.02 -7.05
C VAL A 37 6.38 -3.49 -5.62
N THR A 38 5.42 -2.61 -5.33
CA THR A 38 5.25 -2.00 -4.01
C THR A 38 4.04 -2.56 -3.26
N ARG A 39 4.07 -2.47 -1.93
CA ARG A 39 2.93 -2.79 -1.06
C ARG A 39 1.64 -2.13 -1.54
N LYS A 40 1.71 -0.84 -1.86
CA LYS A 40 0.56 -0.06 -2.33
C LYS A 40 -0.06 -0.67 -3.60
N GLN A 41 0.76 -1.03 -4.58
CA GLN A 41 0.29 -1.64 -5.83
C GLN A 41 -0.36 -3.00 -5.61
N VAL A 42 0.24 -3.85 -4.78
CA VAL A 42 -0.34 -5.17 -4.44
C VAL A 42 -1.70 -5.01 -3.77
N ILE A 43 -1.79 -4.12 -2.78
CA ILE A 43 -3.05 -3.87 -2.06
C ILE A 43 -4.10 -3.27 -2.99
N TYR A 44 -3.71 -2.33 -3.84
CA TYR A 44 -4.60 -1.70 -4.81
C TYR A 44 -5.17 -2.73 -5.79
N THR A 45 -4.33 -3.50 -6.47
CA THR A 45 -4.78 -4.52 -7.44
C THR A 45 -5.61 -5.61 -6.78
N TYR A 46 -5.27 -6.00 -5.55
CA TYR A 46 -6.08 -6.93 -4.76
C TYR A 46 -7.46 -6.37 -4.46
N ARG A 47 -7.54 -5.11 -4.03
CA ARG A 47 -8.82 -4.43 -3.75
C ARG A 47 -9.66 -4.18 -5.00
N GLN A 48 -9.03 -3.98 -6.16
CA GLN A 48 -9.75 -3.89 -7.45
C GLN A 48 -10.34 -5.22 -7.89
N TRP A 49 -9.67 -6.33 -7.54
CA TRP A 49 -10.18 -7.67 -7.80
C TRP A 49 -11.28 -8.09 -6.83
N MET A 50 -11.14 -7.73 -5.55
CA MET A 50 -12.18 -7.88 -4.56
C MET A 50 -13.26 -6.79 -4.73
N GLU A 51 -14.40 -6.95 -4.10
CA GLU A 51 -15.38 -5.86 -3.99
C GLU A 51 -14.87 -4.78 -3.02
N ASP A 52 -15.21 -3.51 -3.24
CA ASP A 52 -14.71 -2.38 -2.45
C ASP A 52 -14.97 -2.49 -0.94
N ASP A 53 -16.05 -3.19 -0.58
CA ASP A 53 -16.50 -3.44 0.79
C ASP A 53 -16.00 -4.77 1.38
N PHE A 54 -15.20 -5.54 0.64
CA PHE A 54 -14.73 -6.86 1.08
C PHE A 54 -13.79 -6.74 2.28
N VAL A 55 -14.23 -7.17 3.46
CA VAL A 55 -13.38 -7.29 4.65
C VAL A 55 -13.00 -8.75 4.88
N PRO A 56 -11.70 -9.11 4.93
CA PRO A 56 -11.29 -10.47 5.27
C PRO A 56 -11.82 -10.94 6.61
N ASN A 57 -12.18 -12.22 6.71
CA ASN A 57 -12.67 -12.82 7.96
C ASN A 57 -11.64 -12.77 9.10
N SER A 58 -10.35 -12.80 8.74
CA SER A 58 -9.18 -12.67 9.63
C SER A 58 -9.05 -11.29 10.26
N MET A 59 -9.70 -10.26 9.68
CA MET A 59 -9.53 -8.87 10.10
C MET A 59 -10.05 -8.63 11.53
N PRO A 60 -9.19 -8.17 12.47
CA PRO A 60 -9.59 -7.84 13.83
C PRO A 60 -10.66 -6.75 13.87
N LYS A 61 -11.69 -6.91 14.72
CA LYS A 61 -12.87 -6.01 14.77
C LYS A 61 -12.52 -4.53 14.99
N HIS A 62 -11.48 -4.24 15.76
CA HIS A 62 -11.09 -2.87 16.12
C HIS A 62 -10.35 -2.11 14.99
N ILE A 63 -9.90 -2.82 13.95
CA ILE A 63 -9.28 -2.22 12.76
C ILE A 63 -10.09 -2.43 11.48
N ARG A 64 -11.31 -2.97 11.54
CA ARG A 64 -12.16 -3.07 10.33
C ARG A 64 -12.45 -1.67 9.81
N TRP A 65 -12.50 -1.53 8.49
CA TRP A 65 -13.05 -0.32 7.89
C TRP A 65 -14.58 -0.39 7.90
N SER A 66 -15.18 0.79 7.97
CA SER A 66 -16.62 0.99 8.01
C SER A 66 -16.95 2.31 7.31
N LYS A 67 -18.23 2.68 7.26
CA LYS A 67 -18.62 3.99 6.73
C LYS A 67 -18.04 5.15 7.55
N GLU A 68 -17.81 4.94 8.87
CA GLU A 68 -17.20 5.95 9.73
C GLU A 68 -15.67 6.03 9.56
N GLN A 69 -15.03 4.91 9.20
CA GLN A 69 -13.60 4.83 8.92
C GLN A 69 -13.34 4.05 7.63
N PRO A 70 -13.58 4.67 6.46
CA PRO A 70 -13.44 3.99 5.19
C PRO A 70 -11.99 3.61 4.91
N TRP A 71 -11.82 2.68 3.98
CA TRP A 71 -10.50 2.50 3.39
C TRP A 71 -10.13 3.76 2.62
N PRO A 72 -8.90 4.27 2.75
CA PRO A 72 -8.56 5.50 2.07
C PRO A 72 -8.39 5.23 0.56
N SER A 73 -9.01 6.07 -0.27
CA SER A 73 -8.83 5.97 -1.71
C SER A 73 -7.41 6.40 -2.08
N TYR A 74 -6.62 5.47 -2.58
CA TYR A 74 -5.30 5.74 -3.15
C TYR A 74 -5.21 5.07 -4.51
N GLU A 75 -4.91 5.83 -5.54
CA GLU A 75 -4.31 5.26 -6.74
C GLU A 75 -2.83 5.00 -6.45
N PRO A 76 -2.26 3.87 -6.91
CA PRO A 76 -0.83 3.67 -6.78
C PRO A 76 -0.12 4.80 -7.52
N ASP A 77 0.80 5.47 -6.82
CA ASP A 77 1.66 6.47 -7.45
C ASP A 77 2.29 5.82 -8.71
N ASN A 78 2.36 6.57 -9.81
CA ASN A 78 3.17 6.18 -10.96
C ASN A 78 4.61 6.12 -10.45
N ASP A 79 5.05 4.93 -10.06
CA ASP A 79 6.37 4.69 -9.53
C ASP A 79 7.35 4.94 -10.67
N GLU A 80 7.87 6.17 -10.77
CA GLU A 80 8.91 6.56 -11.74
C GLU A 80 10.21 5.75 -11.56
N GLY A 81 10.23 4.80 -10.61
CA GLY A 81 11.36 3.97 -10.30
C GLY A 81 12.43 4.75 -9.55
N TRP A 82 13.30 4.01 -8.87
CA TRP A 82 14.49 4.61 -8.28
C TRP A 82 15.40 5.15 -9.38
N ARG A 83 15.51 6.48 -9.47
CA ARG A 83 16.48 7.14 -10.34
C ARG A 83 17.67 7.65 -9.54
N ILE A 84 18.87 7.48 -10.09
CA ILE A 84 20.09 8.06 -9.52
C ILE A 84 20.01 9.58 -9.71
N VAL A 85 19.91 10.32 -8.61
CA VAL A 85 19.95 11.78 -8.64
C VAL A 85 21.41 12.22 -8.72
N THR A 86 21.87 12.60 -9.90
CA THR A 86 23.21 13.19 -10.04
C THR A 86 23.17 14.62 -9.52
N ASN A 87 23.83 14.89 -8.39
CA ASN A 87 24.00 16.26 -7.91
C ASN A 87 24.94 16.99 -8.87
N LYS A 88 24.46 18.00 -9.61
CA LYS A 88 25.33 18.85 -10.43
C LYS A 88 26.25 19.61 -9.46
N SER A 89 27.50 19.17 -9.39
CA SER A 89 28.55 19.77 -8.57
C SER A 89 28.54 21.29 -8.71
N SER A 90 28.47 21.97 -7.56
CA SER A 90 28.67 23.41 -7.39
C SER A 90 29.88 23.86 -8.21
N LYS A 91 29.69 24.85 -9.10
CA LYS A 91 30.81 25.49 -9.80
C LYS A 91 31.82 25.97 -8.74
N LYS A 92 33.02 25.39 -8.76
CA LYS A 92 34.18 25.95 -8.06
C LYS A 92 34.47 27.30 -8.70
N ASN A 93 34.18 28.39 -8.00
CA ASN A 93 34.71 29.69 -8.36
C ASN A 93 36.23 29.65 -8.14
N SER A 94 37.00 29.65 -9.22
CA SER A 94 38.44 29.95 -9.19
C SER A 94 38.59 31.47 -9.08
N TYR A 95 39.15 31.96 -7.98
CA TYR A 95 39.63 33.34 -7.89
C TYR A 95 40.92 33.44 -8.72
N GLN A 96 40.91 34.30 -9.74
CA GLN A 96 42.11 34.89 -10.33
C GLN A 96 42.48 36.16 -9.57
#